data_AF-A0AAN8EQ77-F1
#
_entry.id   AF-A0AAN8EQ77-F1
#
_cell.length_a   1.000
_cell.length_b   1.000
_cell.length_c   1.000
_cell.angle_alpha   90.00
_cell.angle_beta   90.00
_cell.angle_gamma   90.00
#
_symmetry.space_group_name_H-M   'P 1'
#
loop_
_entity.id
_entity.type
_entity.pdbx_description
1 polymer ?
#
loop_
_entity_poly.entity_id
_entity_poly.type
_entity_poly.pdbx_seq_one_letter_code
_entity_poly.pdbx_strand_id
1 'polypeptide(L)'
;MSFSESPAPLKHYAKKAFCAGSSSTHTLKTPKANKFFLASNGDASTDTATTATNGAATTAPTAGSVQDSKDPLTVAFERNSHWRRNLAELQPELFKKLGKGQSPEILWIGCADSRCPETTILGLQPGDIFCHRNIANILVPTDLNSLSVIQYAVQYLQVKHIIVCGHTSCGGIAAALANKKLGLIDTWLMPLRHLRAQNARMLEALPEKERGLKMVDLNVRRSVSVLLENPVVIEAVVERGLQVHGVIYDVGSGELNELDISEDDEIVEERKKAFKVEE
;
A
#
# COMPACT_ATOMS: atom_id res chain seq x y z
N MET A 1 26.09 1.80 -55.09
CA MET A 1 25.21 0.80 -55.73
C MET A 1 25.00 -0.33 -54.74
N SER A 2 23.72 -0.69 -54.54
CA SER A 2 23.17 -1.88 -53.88
C SER A 2 23.69 -2.30 -52.51
N PHE A 3 22.84 -2.14 -51.49
CA PHE A 3 22.64 -3.17 -50.48
C PHE A 3 21.14 -3.44 -50.32
N SER A 4 20.75 -4.65 -50.71
CA SER A 4 19.65 -5.45 -50.15
C SER A 4 19.86 -5.57 -48.63
N GLU A 5 18.83 -5.69 -47.78
CA GLU A 5 17.96 -6.86 -47.66
C GLU A 5 16.68 -6.51 -46.86
N SER A 6 15.63 -7.27 -47.14
CA SER A 6 14.30 -7.24 -46.52
C SER A 6 14.34 -7.74 -45.06
N PRO A 7 13.54 -7.18 -44.12
CA PRO A 7 13.38 -7.78 -42.80
C PRO A 7 12.45 -9.00 -42.83
N ALA A 8 12.82 -10.02 -42.05
CA ALA A 8 12.08 -11.27 -41.84
C ALA A 8 10.75 -11.06 -41.07
N PRO A 9 9.76 -11.97 -41.20
CA PRO A 9 8.44 -11.78 -40.64
C PRO A 9 8.35 -12.10 -39.14
N LEU A 10 7.54 -11.29 -38.45
CA LEU A 10 7.12 -11.42 -37.06
C LEU A 10 6.54 -12.82 -36.77
N LYS A 11 7.09 -13.50 -35.76
CA LYS A 11 6.57 -14.77 -35.25
C LYS A 11 5.25 -14.54 -34.51
N HIS A 12 4.19 -15.16 -35.01
CA HIS A 12 2.90 -15.35 -34.36
C HIS A 12 3.06 -15.97 -32.96
N TYR A 13 2.57 -15.29 -31.92
CA TYR A 13 2.22 -15.93 -30.67
C TYR A 13 0.81 -16.50 -30.77
N ALA A 14 0.72 -17.83 -30.73
CA ALA A 14 -0.52 -18.58 -30.82
C ALA A 14 -1.36 -18.42 -29.53
N LYS A 15 -2.61 -17.98 -29.71
CA LYS A 15 -3.71 -18.17 -28.75
C LYS A 15 -3.89 -19.66 -28.47
N LYS A 16 -3.77 -20.09 -27.21
CA LYS A 16 -4.40 -21.33 -26.74
C LYS A 16 -5.66 -20.99 -25.97
N ALA A 17 -6.79 -21.25 -26.61
CA ALA A 17 -8.07 -21.45 -25.95
C ALA A 17 -8.05 -22.82 -25.25
N PHE A 18 -8.56 -22.88 -24.02
CA PHE A 18 -9.06 -24.13 -23.44
C PHE A 18 -10.41 -23.84 -22.78
N CYS A 19 -11.41 -24.59 -23.22
CA CYS A 19 -12.78 -24.53 -22.74
C CYS A 19 -13.01 -25.61 -21.67
N ALA A 20 -13.77 -25.23 -20.64
CA ALA A 20 -14.71 -25.98 -19.80
C ALA A 20 -14.41 -27.43 -19.36
N GLY A 21 -14.35 -27.61 -18.04
CA GLY A 21 -15.26 -28.53 -17.34
C GLY A 21 -14.65 -29.77 -16.70
N SER A 22 -14.50 -29.75 -15.37
CA SER A 22 -14.99 -30.84 -14.50
C SER A 22 -14.84 -30.48 -13.02
N SER A 23 -15.94 -30.65 -12.30
CA SER A 23 -16.09 -30.62 -10.85
C SER A 23 -15.16 -31.62 -10.16
N SER A 24 -14.39 -31.14 -9.17
CA SER A 24 -13.82 -31.99 -8.12
C SER A 24 -13.75 -31.22 -6.81
N THR A 25 -14.58 -31.66 -5.86
CA THR A 25 -14.60 -31.24 -4.46
C THR A 25 -13.26 -31.59 -3.79
N HIS A 26 -12.45 -30.58 -3.47
CA HIS A 26 -11.26 -30.74 -2.63
C HIS A 26 -11.54 -30.25 -1.20
N THR A 27 -11.62 -31.21 -0.30
CA THR A 27 -11.62 -31.05 1.16
C THR A 27 -10.42 -30.23 1.64
N LEU A 28 -10.69 -29.08 2.27
CA LEU A 28 -9.71 -28.26 2.98
C LEU A 28 -9.12 -29.03 4.17
N LYS A 29 -7.84 -29.39 4.08
CA LYS A 29 -7.04 -29.79 5.24
C LYS A 29 -6.46 -28.53 5.89
N THR A 30 -6.89 -28.25 7.10
CA THR A 30 -6.39 -27.20 8.00
C THR A 30 -4.89 -27.37 8.29
N PRO A 31 -4.05 -26.33 8.21
CA PRO A 31 -2.71 -26.36 8.79
C PRO A 31 -2.79 -26.28 10.32
N LYS A 32 -1.99 -27.12 10.99
CA LYS A 32 -1.86 -27.17 12.45
C LYS A 32 -1.28 -25.85 12.97
N ALA A 33 -1.98 -25.24 13.92
CA ALA A 33 -1.51 -24.07 14.66
C ALA A 33 -0.33 -24.45 15.57
N ASN A 34 0.80 -23.75 15.42
CA ASN A 34 1.87 -23.74 16.41
C ASN A 34 1.42 -22.86 17.59
N LYS A 35 1.19 -23.50 18.74
CA LYS A 35 0.92 -22.83 20.02
C LYS A 35 2.19 -22.15 20.52
N PHE A 36 2.21 -20.82 20.48
CA PHE A 36 3.08 -20.04 21.36
C PHE A 36 2.39 -19.92 22.72
N PHE A 37 3.08 -20.38 23.76
CA PHE A 37 2.68 -20.31 25.17
C PHE A 37 2.59 -18.86 25.65
N LEU A 38 1.43 -18.45 26.14
CA LEU A 38 1.30 -17.36 27.12
C LEU A 38 0.81 -18.00 28.41
N ALA A 39 1.67 -17.96 29.44
CA ALA A 39 1.33 -18.41 30.78
C ALA A 39 0.38 -17.40 31.43
N SER A 40 -0.86 -17.83 31.69
CA SER A 40 -1.77 -17.19 32.64
C SER A 40 -1.74 -17.99 33.94
N ASN A 41 -1.30 -17.36 35.03
CA ASN A 41 -1.52 -17.90 36.37
C ASN A 41 -2.99 -17.69 36.74
N GLY A 42 -3.67 -18.79 37.06
CA GLY A 42 -4.93 -18.75 37.80
C GLY A 42 -4.67 -18.68 39.29
N ASP A 43 -5.66 -18.18 40.03
CA ASP A 43 -6.25 -18.99 41.09
C ASP A 43 -7.69 -18.56 41.33
N ALA A 44 -8.54 -19.57 41.50
CA ALA A 44 -9.94 -19.46 41.84
C ALA A 44 -10.11 -19.85 43.31
N SER A 45 -10.98 -19.14 44.04
CA SER A 45 -11.71 -19.76 45.14
C SER A 45 -13.08 -19.11 45.33
N THR A 46 -14.04 -19.98 45.58
CA THR A 46 -15.46 -19.77 45.80
C THR A 46 -15.73 -19.59 47.31
N ASP A 47 -16.77 -18.83 47.69
CA ASP A 47 -17.91 -19.31 48.50
C ASP A 47 -18.71 -18.20 49.22
N THR A 48 -20.02 -18.22 48.94
CA THR A 48 -21.23 -17.98 49.76
C THR A 48 -21.28 -17.00 50.94
N ALA A 49 -22.16 -15.99 50.77
CA ALA A 49 -23.24 -15.49 51.66
C ALA A 49 -23.09 -15.47 53.21
N THR A 50 -23.38 -14.31 53.84
CA THR A 50 -24.65 -13.96 54.55
C THR A 50 -24.49 -12.76 55.51
N THR A 51 -25.55 -11.94 55.60
CA THR A 51 -25.97 -11.01 56.69
C THR A 51 -25.35 -9.62 56.89
N ALA A 52 -26.28 -8.67 57.10
CA ALA A 52 -26.13 -7.24 57.28
C ALA A 52 -25.84 -6.83 58.74
N THR A 53 -25.17 -5.68 58.94
CA THR A 53 -25.55 -4.64 59.92
C THR A 53 -24.75 -3.35 59.69
N ASN A 54 -25.41 -2.21 59.94
CA ASN A 54 -24.95 -0.82 59.78
C ASN A 54 -23.76 -0.44 60.69
N GLY A 55 -22.96 0.54 60.26
CA GLY A 55 -22.23 1.40 61.20
C GLY A 55 -21.00 2.14 60.66
N ALA A 56 -21.11 3.47 60.64
CA ALA A 56 -20.04 4.46 60.80
C ALA A 56 -19.07 4.75 59.62
N ALA A 57 -19.04 6.04 59.29
CA ALA A 57 -18.17 6.68 58.34
C ALA A 57 -16.68 6.50 58.68
N THR A 58 -15.89 6.15 57.67
CA THR A 58 -14.48 6.54 57.58
C THR A 58 -14.15 6.73 56.11
N THR A 59 -13.89 7.97 55.72
CA THR A 59 -13.48 8.37 54.37
C THR A 59 -12.13 7.75 54.05
N ALA A 60 -12.12 6.67 53.27
CA ALA A 60 -10.92 6.19 52.59
C ALA A 60 -10.61 7.14 51.41
N PRO A 61 -9.35 7.53 51.19
CA PRO A 61 -9.00 8.26 49.99
C PRO A 61 -9.31 7.33 48.82
N THR A 62 -10.10 7.82 47.87
CA THR A 62 -10.24 7.20 46.56
C THR A 62 -8.83 7.03 46.00
N ALA A 63 -8.38 5.78 45.91
CA ALA A 63 -7.26 5.40 45.08
C ALA A 63 -7.70 5.64 43.63
N GLY A 64 -7.66 6.91 43.21
CA GLY A 64 -7.54 7.27 41.83
C GLY A 64 -6.22 6.66 41.38
N SER A 65 -6.30 5.49 40.75
CA SER A 65 -5.20 4.97 39.96
C SER A 65 -5.01 5.95 38.81
N VAL A 66 -4.23 7.00 39.06
CA VAL A 66 -3.61 7.78 38.02
C VAL A 66 -2.63 6.82 37.35
N GLN A 67 -3.11 6.07 36.37
CA GLN A 67 -2.23 5.46 35.40
C GLN A 67 -1.64 6.62 34.63
N ASP A 68 -0.43 7.04 35.04
CA ASP A 68 0.44 7.87 34.21
C ASP A 68 0.72 7.08 32.94
N SER A 69 -0.14 7.24 31.93
CA SER A 69 0.11 6.71 30.60
C SER A 69 1.34 7.44 30.08
N LYS A 70 2.48 6.75 30.04
CA LYS A 70 3.73 7.29 29.48
C LYS A 70 3.47 8.00 28.15
N ASP A 71 4.15 9.12 27.94
CA ASP A 71 4.13 9.87 26.69
C ASP A 71 4.40 8.93 25.48
N PRO A 72 3.57 8.96 24.42
CA PRO A 72 3.71 8.08 23.27
C PRO A 72 5.08 8.16 22.57
N LEU A 73 5.71 9.33 22.55
CA LEU A 73 7.03 9.48 21.93
C LEU A 73 8.11 8.75 22.75
N THR A 74 8.05 8.88 24.07
CA THR A 74 8.90 8.13 25.00
C THR A 74 8.75 6.63 24.78
N VAL A 75 7.50 6.15 24.70
CA VAL A 75 7.20 4.74 24.40
C VAL A 75 7.77 4.31 23.04
N ALA A 76 7.72 5.17 22.02
CA ALA A 76 8.27 4.87 20.70
C ALA A 76 9.81 4.71 20.72
N PHE A 77 10.53 5.56 21.46
CA PHE A 77 12.00 5.44 21.59
C PHE A 77 12.42 4.23 22.42
N GLU A 78 11.67 3.89 23.47
CA GLU A 78 11.84 2.64 24.21
C GLU A 78 11.64 1.44 23.27
N ARG A 79 10.57 1.43 22.45
CA ARG A 79 10.28 0.37 21.47
C ARG A 79 11.35 0.25 20.39
N ASN A 80 11.85 1.37 19.85
CA ASN A 80 12.97 1.37 18.90
C ASN A 80 14.22 0.71 19.51
N SER A 81 14.53 1.04 20.77
CA SER A 81 15.69 0.47 21.47
C SER A 81 15.57 -1.04 21.66
N HIS A 82 14.37 -1.57 21.87
CA HIS A 82 14.11 -3.01 21.94
C HIS A 82 14.19 -3.65 20.55
N TRP A 83 13.50 -3.06 19.56
CA TRP A 83 13.50 -3.53 18.17
C TRP A 83 14.92 -3.67 17.61
N ARG A 84 15.76 -2.63 17.73
CA ARG A 84 17.12 -2.67 17.19
C ARG A 84 18.00 -3.75 17.83
N ARG A 85 17.81 -4.02 19.13
CA ARG A 85 18.59 -5.03 19.87
C ARG A 85 18.21 -6.42 19.41
N ASN A 86 16.90 -6.70 19.40
CA ASN A 86 16.38 -7.99 18.95
C ASN A 86 16.77 -8.26 17.49
N LEU A 87 16.68 -7.25 16.62
CA LEU A 87 17.05 -7.42 15.21
C LEU A 87 18.56 -7.59 15.02
N ALA A 88 19.40 -6.91 15.80
CA ALA A 88 20.85 -7.11 15.75
C ALA A 88 21.28 -8.49 16.31
N GLU A 89 20.53 -9.06 17.25
CA GLU A 89 20.76 -10.42 17.74
C GLU A 89 20.37 -11.46 16.68
N LEU A 90 19.21 -11.28 16.02
CA LEU A 90 18.72 -12.17 14.97
C LEU A 90 19.49 -12.05 13.66
N GLN A 91 19.93 -10.84 13.30
CA GLN A 91 20.62 -10.53 12.05
C GLN A 91 21.83 -9.57 12.30
N PRO A 92 22.95 -10.08 12.84
CA PRO A 92 24.08 -9.25 13.29
C PRO A 92 24.73 -8.37 12.22
N GLU A 93 24.64 -8.79 10.95
CA GLU A 93 25.25 -8.08 9.82
C GLU A 93 24.29 -7.12 9.11
N LEU A 94 22.99 -7.13 9.43
CA LEU A 94 21.98 -6.36 8.71
C LEU A 94 22.28 -4.85 8.77
N PHE A 95 22.44 -4.28 9.95
CA PHE A 95 22.70 -2.84 10.09
C PHE A 95 24.04 -2.42 9.47
N LYS A 96 25.06 -3.30 9.51
CA LYS A 96 26.34 -3.03 8.84
C LYS A 96 26.19 -3.02 7.32
N LYS A 97 25.36 -3.90 6.76
CA LYS A 97 25.02 -3.91 5.34
C LYS A 97 24.24 -2.66 4.96
N LEU A 98 23.16 -2.35 5.70
CA LEU A 98 22.33 -1.16 5.44
C LEU A 98 23.10 0.15 5.58
N GLY A 99 24.05 0.24 6.51
CA GLY A 99 24.89 1.41 6.69
C GLY A 99 25.86 1.69 5.53
N LYS A 100 26.09 0.72 4.63
CA LYS A 100 26.91 0.90 3.42
C LYS A 100 26.12 1.45 2.23
N GLY A 101 24.80 1.31 2.22
CA GLY A 101 23.94 1.74 1.13
C GLY A 101 22.66 0.91 1.03
N GLN A 102 21.74 1.36 0.16
CA GLN A 102 20.47 0.71 -0.12
C GLN A 102 20.41 0.25 -1.58
N SER A 103 19.66 -0.81 -1.85
CA SER A 103 19.39 -1.32 -3.20
C SER A 103 18.00 -1.98 -3.26
N PRO A 104 16.93 -1.23 -2.94
CA PRO A 104 15.57 -1.78 -2.96
C PRO A 104 15.19 -2.16 -4.39
N GLU A 105 14.44 -3.25 -4.54
CA GLU A 105 13.92 -3.67 -5.85
C GLU A 105 12.52 -3.11 -6.15
N ILE A 106 11.88 -2.50 -5.15
CA ILE A 106 10.49 -2.02 -5.23
C ILE A 106 10.42 -0.55 -4.79
N LEU A 107 9.77 0.28 -5.62
CA LEU A 107 9.24 1.58 -5.23
C LEU A 107 7.76 1.40 -4.83
N TRP A 108 7.42 1.80 -3.62
CA TRP A 108 6.04 1.86 -3.13
C TRP A 108 5.53 3.30 -3.11
N ILE A 109 4.38 3.54 -3.74
CA ILE A 109 3.64 4.81 -3.71
C ILE A 109 2.29 4.54 -3.06
N GLY A 110 2.12 5.00 -1.83
CA GLY A 110 0.94 4.69 -1.01
C GLY A 110 0.33 5.88 -0.28
N CYS A 111 -0.72 5.61 0.49
CA CYS A 111 -1.38 6.64 1.28
C CYS A 111 -0.60 6.92 2.57
N ALA A 112 -0.64 8.16 3.05
CA ALA A 112 -0.14 8.58 4.35
C ALA A 112 -0.93 7.98 5.55
N ASP A 113 -2.01 7.23 5.28
CA ASP A 113 -2.79 6.51 6.29
C ASP A 113 -1.91 5.59 7.14
N SER A 114 -2.01 5.71 8.46
CA SER A 114 -1.16 4.99 9.42
C SER A 114 -1.37 3.48 9.43
N ARG A 115 -2.46 2.99 8.83
CA ARG A 115 -2.77 1.55 8.72
C ARG A 115 -2.09 0.87 7.54
N CYS A 116 -1.41 1.63 6.66
CA CYS A 116 -0.74 1.12 5.46
C CYS A 116 0.81 1.28 5.49
N PRO A 117 1.52 0.81 6.53
CA PRO A 117 2.99 0.80 6.53
C PRO A 117 3.52 -0.30 5.60
N GLU A 118 4.07 0.07 4.45
CA GLU A 118 4.42 -0.82 3.34
C GLU A 118 5.36 -1.97 3.72
N THR A 119 6.43 -1.66 4.45
CA THR A 119 7.42 -2.66 4.86
C THR A 119 6.78 -3.72 5.78
N THR A 120 5.87 -3.30 6.67
CA THR A 120 5.20 -4.19 7.62
C THR A 120 4.13 -5.05 6.94
N ILE A 121 3.26 -4.45 6.12
CA ILE A 121 2.15 -5.18 5.50
C ILE A 121 2.63 -6.18 4.43
N LEU A 122 3.81 -5.96 3.85
CA LEU A 122 4.48 -6.89 2.94
C LEU A 122 5.36 -7.93 3.65
N GLY A 123 5.56 -7.80 4.97
CA GLY A 123 6.45 -8.70 5.72
C GLY A 123 7.92 -8.60 5.34
N LEU A 124 8.37 -7.42 4.90
CA LEU A 124 9.72 -7.16 4.40
C LEU A 124 10.62 -6.53 5.47
N GLN A 125 11.90 -6.37 5.13
CA GLN A 125 12.93 -5.80 6.00
C GLN A 125 13.25 -4.34 5.63
N PRO A 126 13.87 -3.58 6.55
CA PRO A 126 14.40 -2.27 6.22
C PRO A 126 15.38 -2.36 5.04
N GLY A 127 15.19 -1.49 4.04
CA GLY A 127 16.00 -1.44 2.83
C GLY A 127 15.43 -2.20 1.63
N ASP A 128 14.37 -3.00 1.80
CA ASP A 128 13.74 -3.75 0.70
C ASP A 128 12.81 -2.87 -0.15
N ILE A 129 12.18 -1.86 0.46
CA ILE A 129 11.22 -0.95 -0.19
C ILE A 129 11.75 0.49 -0.14
N PHE A 130 11.77 1.15 -1.30
CA PHE A 130 11.85 2.62 -1.39
C PHE A 130 10.43 3.18 -1.35
N CYS A 131 10.11 4.10 -0.44
CA CYS A 131 8.72 4.46 -0.15
C CYS A 131 8.45 5.96 -0.35
N HIS A 132 7.32 6.27 -0.99
CA HIS A 132 6.67 7.57 -1.00
C HIS A 132 5.22 7.47 -0.53
N ARG A 133 4.80 8.37 0.35
CA ARG A 133 3.45 8.39 0.90
C ARG A 133 2.89 9.80 0.93
N ASN A 134 1.67 9.97 0.41
CA ASN A 134 0.93 11.22 0.44
C ASN A 134 -0.56 10.95 0.69
N ILE A 135 -1.37 12.00 0.85
CA ILE A 135 -2.80 11.83 1.14
C ILE A 135 -3.49 11.20 -0.08
N ALA A 136 -4.09 10.02 0.10
CA ALA A 136 -4.78 9.25 -0.93
C ALA A 136 -3.92 8.83 -2.14
N ASN A 137 -2.60 8.65 -1.97
CA ASN A 137 -1.70 8.06 -2.98
C ASN A 137 -1.86 8.68 -4.39
N ILE A 138 -2.07 10.00 -4.42
CA ILE A 138 -2.31 10.77 -5.64
C ILE A 138 -0.97 11.02 -6.33
N LEU A 139 -0.91 10.77 -7.63
CA LEU A 139 0.17 11.25 -8.48
C LEU A 139 -0.35 12.35 -9.40
N VAL A 140 0.43 13.42 -9.50
CA VAL A 140 0.16 14.55 -10.39
C VAL A 140 1.38 14.70 -11.31
N PRO A 141 1.21 14.84 -12.63
CA PRO A 141 2.32 14.94 -13.59
C PRO A 141 3.30 16.10 -13.35
N THR A 142 2.96 17.04 -12.46
CA THR A 142 3.76 18.23 -12.13
C THR A 142 4.12 18.32 -10.65
N ASP A 143 3.82 17.30 -9.84
CA ASP A 143 4.21 17.27 -8.42
C ASP A 143 5.69 16.90 -8.29
N LEU A 144 6.55 17.90 -8.12
CA LEU A 144 7.99 17.70 -7.95
C LEU A 144 8.34 16.76 -6.79
N ASN A 145 7.50 16.65 -5.77
CA ASN A 145 7.74 15.73 -4.65
C ASN A 145 7.73 14.28 -5.15
N SER A 146 6.59 13.79 -5.67
CA SER A 146 6.51 12.43 -6.20
C SER A 146 7.44 12.19 -7.39
N LEU A 147 7.58 13.16 -8.31
CA LEU A 147 8.47 13.02 -9.48
C LEU A 147 9.94 12.85 -9.08
N SER A 148 10.41 13.56 -8.05
CA SER A 148 11.79 13.41 -7.57
C SER A 148 12.06 12.03 -6.99
N VAL A 149 11.09 11.44 -6.29
CA VAL A 149 11.17 10.06 -5.77
C VAL A 149 11.19 9.06 -6.92
N ILE A 150 10.28 9.20 -7.89
CA ILE A 150 10.20 8.31 -9.06
C ILE A 150 11.52 8.34 -9.83
N GLN A 151 12.01 9.54 -10.13
CA GLN A 151 13.30 9.76 -10.80
C GLN A 151 14.45 9.07 -10.06
N TYR A 152 14.53 9.26 -8.74
CA TYR A 152 15.59 8.65 -7.93
C TYR A 152 15.51 7.12 -7.93
N ALA A 153 14.30 6.58 -7.67
CA ALA A 153 14.09 5.14 -7.61
C ALA A 153 14.36 4.44 -8.94
N VAL A 154 13.92 5.03 -10.05
CA VAL A 154 13.98 4.39 -11.36
C VAL A 154 15.35 4.53 -12.00
N GLN A 155 15.96 5.73 -11.96
CA GLN A 155 17.23 5.97 -12.65
C GLN A 155 18.45 5.63 -11.78
N TYR A 156 18.40 5.92 -10.47
CA TYR A 156 19.57 5.77 -9.59
C TYR A 156 19.55 4.47 -8.78
N LEU A 157 18.40 4.10 -8.21
CA LEU A 157 18.26 2.82 -7.49
C LEU A 157 17.94 1.65 -8.42
N GLN A 158 17.53 1.93 -9.66
CA GLN A 158 17.15 0.93 -10.66
C GLN A 158 16.16 -0.12 -10.14
N VAL A 159 15.13 0.32 -9.38
CA VAL A 159 14.06 -0.56 -8.90
C VAL A 159 13.46 -1.37 -10.06
N LYS A 160 13.04 -2.60 -9.80
CA LYS A 160 12.44 -3.50 -10.80
C LYS A 160 10.91 -3.39 -10.83
N HIS A 161 10.32 -2.94 -9.74
CA HIS A 161 8.87 -2.82 -9.60
C HIS A 161 8.48 -1.46 -9.02
N ILE A 162 7.40 -0.86 -9.55
CA ILE A 162 6.69 0.26 -8.93
C ILE A 162 5.30 -0.23 -8.54
N ILE A 163 4.92 -0.07 -7.27
CA ILE A 163 3.58 -0.39 -6.78
C ILE A 163 2.87 0.90 -6.40
N VAL A 164 1.72 1.16 -7.02
CA VAL A 164 0.76 2.16 -6.57
C VAL A 164 -0.29 1.45 -5.72
N CYS A 165 -0.30 1.74 -4.41
CA CYS A 165 -1.23 1.12 -3.48
C CYS A 165 -2.30 2.11 -2.99
N GLY A 166 -3.52 1.90 -3.45
CA GLY A 166 -4.72 2.43 -2.81
C GLY A 166 -5.10 1.60 -1.58
N HIS A 167 -6.10 2.04 -0.82
CA HIS A 167 -6.60 1.23 0.29
C HIS A 167 -8.08 1.47 0.60
N THR A 168 -8.74 0.47 1.19
CA THR A 168 -10.12 0.59 1.66
C THR A 168 -10.23 1.61 2.79
N SER A 169 -11.39 2.25 2.93
CA SER A 169 -11.66 3.26 3.97
C SER A 169 -10.65 4.43 4.00
N CYS A 170 -10.26 4.92 2.82
CA CYS A 170 -9.36 6.07 2.68
C CYS A 170 -10.06 7.41 2.97
N GLY A 171 -9.55 8.13 3.98
CA GLY A 171 -10.11 9.43 4.38
C GLY A 171 -10.04 10.51 3.29
N GLY A 172 -8.97 10.54 2.48
CA GLY A 172 -8.86 11.49 1.37
C GLY A 172 -9.85 11.21 0.23
N ILE A 173 -10.11 9.93 -0.07
CA ILE A 173 -11.13 9.53 -1.05
C ILE A 173 -12.53 9.89 -0.53
N ALA A 174 -12.84 9.58 0.73
CA ALA A 174 -14.11 9.96 1.34
C ALA A 174 -14.32 11.48 1.33
N ALA A 175 -13.26 12.26 1.60
CA ALA A 175 -13.28 13.71 1.52
C ALA A 175 -13.55 14.26 0.11
N ALA A 176 -12.99 13.63 -0.94
CA ALA A 176 -13.21 14.03 -2.33
C ALA A 176 -14.62 13.67 -2.84
N LEU A 177 -15.19 12.57 -2.34
CA LEU A 177 -16.58 12.18 -2.59
C LEU A 177 -17.58 13.06 -1.82
N ALA A 178 -17.15 13.63 -0.69
CA ALA A 178 -17.90 14.65 0.04
C ALA A 178 -17.67 16.06 -0.55
N ASN A 179 -18.50 17.01 -0.12
CA ASN A 179 -18.40 18.43 -0.47
C ASN A 179 -18.11 19.31 0.77
N LYS A 180 -17.36 18.77 1.74
CA LYS A 180 -16.93 19.52 2.93
C LYS A 180 -15.69 20.35 2.60
N LYS A 181 -15.61 21.57 3.16
CA LYS A 181 -14.44 22.46 3.07
C LYS A 181 -13.34 21.97 4.01
N LEU A 182 -12.13 21.79 3.49
CA LEU A 182 -10.96 21.24 4.18
C LEU A 182 -9.70 22.12 4.08
N GLY A 183 -9.78 23.29 3.45
CA GLY A 183 -8.67 24.23 3.36
C GLY A 183 -7.66 23.80 2.29
N LEU A 184 -6.37 23.77 2.61
CA LEU A 184 -5.31 23.39 1.64
C LEU A 184 -5.53 21.99 1.05
N ILE A 185 -6.14 21.09 1.82
CA ILE A 185 -6.49 19.74 1.37
C ILE A 185 -7.46 19.77 0.18
N ASP A 186 -8.32 20.79 0.05
CA ASP A 186 -9.21 20.89 -1.11
C ASP A 186 -8.42 21.02 -2.43
N THR A 187 -7.31 21.76 -2.42
CA THR A 187 -6.40 21.87 -3.57
C THR A 187 -5.71 20.54 -3.86
N TRP A 188 -5.22 19.85 -2.82
CA TRP A 188 -4.57 18.56 -2.97
C TRP A 188 -5.52 17.49 -3.56
N LEU A 189 -6.79 17.48 -3.14
CA LEU A 189 -7.79 16.49 -3.59
C LEU A 189 -8.42 16.82 -4.95
N MET A 190 -8.02 17.89 -5.63
CA MET A 190 -8.59 18.25 -6.95
C MET A 190 -8.50 17.12 -7.99
N PRO A 191 -7.39 16.35 -8.12
CA PRO A 191 -7.34 15.24 -9.07
C PRO A 191 -8.44 14.20 -8.81
N LEU A 192 -8.74 13.91 -7.54
CA LEU A 192 -9.84 13.03 -7.17
C LEU A 192 -11.20 13.66 -7.50
N ARG A 193 -11.39 14.95 -7.25
CA ARG A 193 -12.65 15.63 -7.62
C ARG A 193 -12.86 15.63 -9.14
N HIS A 194 -11.79 15.73 -9.92
CA HIS A 194 -11.83 15.60 -11.38
C HIS A 194 -12.23 14.19 -11.80
N LEU A 195 -11.59 13.15 -11.24
CA LEU A 195 -11.98 11.76 -11.48
C LEU A 195 -13.44 11.49 -11.12
N ARG A 196 -13.93 12.04 -9.99
CA ARG A 196 -15.33 11.95 -9.60
C ARG A 196 -16.25 12.59 -10.64
N ALA A 197 -15.92 13.78 -11.13
CA ALA A 197 -16.72 14.49 -12.13
C ALA A 197 -16.79 13.72 -13.46
N GLN A 198 -15.66 13.20 -13.95
CA GLN A 198 -15.60 12.38 -15.16
C GLN A 198 -16.43 11.09 -15.07
N ASN A 199 -16.54 10.52 -13.86
CA ASN A 199 -17.21 9.25 -13.62
C ASN A 199 -18.55 9.42 -12.89
N ALA A 200 -19.14 10.62 -12.88
CA ALA A 200 -20.28 10.96 -12.03
C ALA A 200 -21.46 10.00 -12.20
N ARG A 201 -21.88 9.74 -13.45
CA ARG A 201 -23.02 8.83 -13.73
C ARG A 201 -22.81 7.42 -13.17
N MET A 202 -21.61 6.88 -13.32
CA MET A 202 -21.26 5.54 -12.82
C MET A 202 -21.20 5.52 -11.29
N LEU A 203 -20.56 6.52 -10.68
CA LEU A 203 -20.46 6.60 -9.22
C LEU A 203 -21.83 6.82 -8.56
N GLU A 204 -22.69 7.65 -9.15
CA GLU A 204 -24.05 7.90 -8.63
C GLU A 204 -24.93 6.64 -8.67
N ALA A 205 -24.75 5.77 -9.66
CA ALA A 205 -25.47 4.50 -9.80
C ALA A 205 -25.06 3.45 -8.76
N LEU A 206 -23.87 3.57 -8.14
CA LEU A 206 -23.39 2.62 -7.13
C LEU A 206 -23.96 2.93 -5.74
N PRO A 207 -24.14 1.91 -4.87
CA PRO A 207 -24.39 2.11 -3.45
C PRO A 207 -23.28 2.92 -2.77
N GLU A 208 -23.61 3.72 -1.76
CA GLU A 208 -22.66 4.63 -1.09
C GLU A 208 -21.39 3.92 -0.59
N LYS A 209 -21.54 2.72 -0.03
CA LYS A 209 -20.40 1.91 0.46
C LYS A 209 -19.46 1.47 -0.68
N GLU A 210 -19.99 1.22 -1.87
CA GLU A 210 -19.23 0.76 -3.04
C GLU A 210 -18.57 1.92 -3.78
N ARG A 211 -19.15 3.13 -3.73
CA ARG A 211 -18.58 4.34 -4.35
C ARG A 211 -17.15 4.62 -3.85
N GLY A 212 -16.92 4.46 -2.56
CA GLY A 212 -15.60 4.66 -1.96
C GLY A 212 -14.56 3.72 -2.56
N LEU A 213 -14.86 2.43 -2.60
CA LEU A 213 -13.96 1.42 -3.19
C LEU A 213 -13.75 1.67 -4.69
N LYS A 214 -14.81 1.99 -5.43
CA LYS A 214 -14.68 2.28 -6.86
C LYS A 214 -13.81 3.52 -7.11
N MET A 215 -13.93 4.54 -6.27
CA MET A 215 -13.10 5.74 -6.36
C MET A 215 -11.61 5.45 -6.03
N VAL A 216 -11.34 4.52 -5.11
CA VAL A 216 -9.96 4.03 -4.86
C VAL A 216 -9.40 3.34 -6.10
N ASP A 217 -10.15 2.43 -6.72
CA ASP A 217 -9.75 1.75 -7.98
C ASP A 217 -9.46 2.76 -9.09
N LEU A 218 -10.36 3.72 -9.33
CA LEU A 218 -10.16 4.77 -10.34
C LEU A 218 -8.91 5.60 -10.07
N ASN A 219 -8.65 5.95 -8.81
CA ASN A 219 -7.46 6.71 -8.43
C ASN A 219 -6.16 5.92 -8.66
N VAL A 220 -6.12 4.65 -8.26
CA VAL A 220 -4.95 3.78 -8.50
C VAL A 220 -4.67 3.67 -10.00
N ARG A 221 -5.70 3.42 -10.82
CA ARG A 221 -5.58 3.37 -12.28
C ARG A 221 -5.06 4.68 -12.87
N ARG A 222 -5.58 5.83 -12.40
CA ARG A 222 -5.10 7.13 -12.87
C ARG A 222 -3.65 7.38 -12.47
N SER A 223 -3.26 7.04 -11.25
CA SER A 223 -1.87 7.15 -10.79
C SER A 223 -0.92 6.24 -11.58
N VAL A 224 -1.35 5.03 -11.94
CA VAL A 224 -0.60 4.14 -12.84
C VAL A 224 -0.43 4.77 -14.23
N SER A 225 -1.49 5.35 -14.80
CA SER A 225 -1.41 6.10 -16.07
C SER A 225 -0.36 7.22 -16.00
N VAL A 226 -0.36 8.01 -14.93
CA VAL A 226 0.63 9.09 -14.72
C VAL A 226 2.06 8.55 -14.65
N LEU A 227 2.28 7.38 -14.05
CA LEU A 227 3.60 6.73 -14.07
C LEU A 227 4.00 6.30 -15.47
N LEU A 228 3.10 5.67 -16.22
CA LEU A 228 3.38 5.19 -17.57
C LEU A 228 3.51 6.31 -18.61
N GLU A 229 3.03 7.53 -18.29
CA GLU A 229 3.25 8.77 -19.04
C GLU A 229 4.60 9.45 -18.69
N ASN A 230 5.31 8.99 -17.66
CA ASN A 230 6.58 9.59 -17.24
C ASN A 230 7.75 9.09 -18.10
N PRO A 231 8.57 9.98 -18.72
CA PRO A 231 9.65 9.57 -19.62
C PRO A 231 10.65 8.57 -19.01
N VAL A 232 11.09 8.81 -17.78
CA VAL A 232 12.07 7.94 -17.08
C VAL A 232 11.50 6.55 -16.82
N VAL A 233 10.19 6.46 -16.57
CA VAL A 233 9.50 5.17 -16.42
C VAL A 233 9.38 4.48 -17.78
N ILE A 234 8.98 5.19 -18.83
CA ILE A 234 8.86 4.64 -20.19
C ILE A 234 10.20 4.05 -20.66
N GLU A 235 11.30 4.79 -20.49
CA GLU A 235 12.64 4.32 -20.83
C GLU A 235 13.00 3.05 -20.05
N ALA A 236 12.82 3.04 -18.73
CA ALA A 236 13.12 1.88 -17.89
C ALA A 236 12.25 0.65 -18.21
N VAL A 237 10.99 0.84 -18.64
CA VAL A 237 10.13 -0.26 -19.11
C VAL A 237 10.72 -0.87 -20.38
N VAL A 238 11.12 -0.04 -21.34
CA VAL A 238 11.64 -0.49 -22.64
C VAL A 238 13.02 -1.14 -22.52
N GLU A 239 13.93 -0.54 -21.75
CA GLU A 239 15.33 -0.98 -21.69
C GLU A 239 15.55 -2.21 -20.81
N ARG A 240 14.84 -2.27 -19.68
CA ARG A 240 15.14 -3.24 -18.61
C ARG A 240 13.91 -3.95 -18.05
N GLY A 241 12.73 -3.74 -18.66
CA GLY A 241 11.50 -4.43 -18.26
C GLY A 241 10.99 -4.06 -16.88
N LEU A 242 11.14 -2.79 -16.47
CA LEU A 242 10.50 -2.26 -15.26
C LEU A 242 8.99 -2.58 -15.29
N GLN A 243 8.44 -3.03 -14.16
CA GLN A 243 7.00 -3.34 -14.05
C GLN A 243 6.30 -2.34 -13.14
N VAL A 244 5.12 -1.89 -13.54
CA VAL A 244 4.24 -1.02 -12.74
C VAL A 244 3.03 -1.84 -12.34
N HIS A 245 2.58 -1.71 -11.09
CA HIS A 245 1.49 -2.48 -10.51
C HIS A 245 0.48 -1.56 -9.82
N GLY A 246 -0.81 -1.86 -9.95
CA GLY A 246 -1.89 -1.21 -9.21
C GLY A 246 -2.47 -2.16 -8.16
N VAL A 247 -2.48 -1.76 -6.89
CA VAL A 247 -2.92 -2.62 -5.78
C VAL A 247 -3.89 -1.88 -4.87
N ILE A 248 -4.85 -2.60 -4.28
CA ILE A 248 -5.72 -2.10 -3.21
C ILE A 248 -5.47 -2.94 -1.95
N TYR A 249 -5.01 -2.28 -0.90
CA TYR A 249 -4.90 -2.86 0.44
C TYR A 249 -6.23 -2.77 1.19
N ASP A 250 -6.76 -3.90 1.65
CA ASP A 250 -7.90 -3.89 2.55
C ASP A 250 -7.46 -3.75 4.00
N VAL A 251 -7.69 -2.56 4.58
CA VAL A 251 -7.32 -2.26 5.97
C VAL A 251 -8.08 -3.10 7.00
N GLY A 252 -9.20 -3.73 6.62
CA GLY A 252 -10.00 -4.58 7.50
C GLY A 252 -9.48 -6.02 7.61
N SER A 253 -8.89 -6.54 6.54
CA SER A 253 -8.43 -7.94 6.45
C SER A 253 -6.92 -8.09 6.40
N GLY A 254 -6.19 -7.06 5.96
CA GLY A 254 -4.76 -7.13 5.68
C GLY A 254 -4.42 -7.66 4.30
N GLU A 255 -5.41 -7.90 3.42
CA GLU A 255 -5.21 -8.46 2.09
C GLU A 255 -4.82 -7.39 1.05
N LEU A 256 -3.90 -7.74 0.15
CA LEU A 256 -3.55 -6.95 -1.02
C LEU A 256 -4.23 -7.53 -2.26
N ASN A 257 -5.03 -6.71 -2.93
CA ASN A 257 -5.74 -7.10 -4.14
C ASN A 257 -5.13 -6.38 -5.35
N GLU A 258 -4.56 -7.14 -6.27
CA GLU A 258 -3.99 -6.61 -7.51
C GLU A 258 -5.10 -6.24 -8.50
N LEU A 259 -4.97 -5.07 -9.12
CA LEU A 259 -5.87 -4.61 -10.16
C LEU A 259 -5.34 -5.03 -11.53
N ASP A 260 -6.22 -5.49 -12.39
CA ASP A 260 -5.91 -5.61 -13.81
C ASP A 260 -5.75 -4.21 -14.41
N ILE A 261 -4.51 -3.85 -14.72
CA ILE A 261 -4.09 -2.58 -15.33
C ILE A 261 -3.62 -2.77 -16.78
N SER A 262 -3.98 -3.89 -17.41
CA SER A 262 -3.67 -4.11 -18.82
C SER A 262 -4.31 -3.01 -19.69
N GLU A 263 -3.56 -2.56 -20.68
CA GLU A 263 -3.98 -1.59 -21.67
C GLU A 263 -3.80 -2.20 -23.06
N ASP A 264 -4.63 -1.77 -24.00
CA ASP A 264 -4.51 -2.21 -25.39
C ASP A 264 -3.16 -1.77 -25.98
N ASP A 265 -2.53 -2.64 -26.78
CA ASP A 265 -1.22 -2.37 -27.40
C ASP A 265 -1.21 -1.04 -28.18
N GLU A 266 -2.34 -0.67 -28.79
CA GLU A 266 -2.50 0.61 -29.50
C GLU A 266 -2.32 1.82 -28.56
N ILE A 267 -2.93 1.80 -27.37
CA ILE A 267 -2.81 2.85 -26.35
C ILE A 267 -1.36 2.93 -25.86
N VAL A 268 -0.73 1.79 -25.64
CA VAL A 268 0.66 1.71 -25.20
C VAL A 268 1.59 2.36 -26.24
N GLU A 269 1.38 2.06 -27.52
CA GLU A 269 2.20 2.61 -28.60
C GLU A 269 1.93 4.12 -28.84
N GLU A 270 0.68 4.58 -28.75
CA GLU A 270 0.35 6.00 -28.80
C GLU A 270 1.02 6.78 -27.66
N ARG A 271 0.96 6.26 -26.44
CA ARG A 271 1.61 6.88 -25.28
C ARG A 271 3.12 6.95 -25.45
N LYS A 272 3.77 5.88 -25.91
CA LYS A 272 5.22 5.90 -26.19
C LYS A 272 5.58 7.00 -27.19
N LYS A 273 4.80 7.15 -28.27
CA LYS A 273 5.04 8.20 -29.27
C LYS A 273 4.88 9.61 -28.70
N ALA A 274 3.94 9.82 -27.78
CA ALA A 274 3.65 11.14 -27.24
C ALA A 274 4.59 11.58 -26.12
N PHE A 275 5.09 10.64 -25.31
CA PHE A 275 5.81 10.95 -24.07
C PHE A 275 7.28 10.52 -24.04
N LYS A 276 7.73 9.66 -24.96
CA LYS A 276 9.15 9.32 -25.05
C LYS A 276 9.93 10.53 -25.56
N VAL A 277 11.00 10.88 -24.87
CA VAL A 277 11.94 11.93 -25.28
C VAL A 277 13.11 11.27 -26.02
N GLU A 278 13.52 11.85 -27.14
CA GLU A 278 14.72 11.43 -27.88
C GLU A 278 15.90 12.32 -27.48
N GLU A 279 17.11 11.74 -27.37
CA GLU A 279 18.36 12.47 -27.11
C GLU A 279 18.87 13.27 -28.31
#